data_AF-A0A1G9GIV1-F1
#
_entry.id   AF-A0A1G9GIV1-F1
#
_cell.length_a   1.000
_cell.length_b   1.000
_cell.length_c   1.000
_cell.angle_alpha   90.00
_cell.angle_beta   90.00
_cell.angle_gamma   90.00
#
_symmetry.space_group_name_H-M   'P 1'
#
loop_
_entity.id
_entity.type
_entity.pdbx_description
1 polymer ?
#
loop_
_entity_poly.entity_id
_entity_poly.type
_entity_poly.pdbx_seq_one_letter_code
_entity_poly.pdbx_strand_id
1 'polypeptide(L)'
;MVGETSQDGARGSKGRFEVLGEWQTTNGNLLSLKARRKTGYASVWLDYQGQAVKIGYALHAGGVVREVRWEVPWNEQTRAWKGQQRHHIASLIADWHAEIQRPVRPAPLPTSVIGIFDLDGFRFAVEPTVASEHAVLSVVNVENGLTPVADLLHDEGRICGLVTRPGWKGTPDERRRQWRRESEAILTQAAANDGR
;
A
#
# COMPACT_ATOMS: atom_id res chain seq x y z
N MET A 1 -29.56 -47.41 -3.98
CA MET A 1 -28.34 -46.60 -3.72
C MET A 1 -28.46 -45.36 -4.57
N VAL A 2 -28.85 -44.26 -3.93
CA VAL A 2 -29.19 -43.00 -4.58
C VAL A 2 -27.90 -42.20 -4.73
N GLY A 3 -27.44 -42.03 -5.96
CA GLY A 3 -26.44 -41.04 -6.32
C GLY A 3 -27.19 -39.77 -6.72
N GLU A 4 -27.10 -38.75 -5.88
CA GLU A 4 -27.76 -37.46 -6.10
C GLU A 4 -26.69 -36.44 -6.50
N THR A 5 -26.45 -36.34 -7.81
CA THR A 5 -25.84 -35.17 -8.41
C THR A 5 -26.93 -34.14 -8.66
N SER A 6 -27.12 -33.23 -7.69
CA SER A 6 -27.93 -32.03 -7.89
C SER A 6 -27.01 -30.83 -8.06
N GLN A 7 -26.97 -30.34 -9.29
CA GLN A 7 -26.68 -28.95 -9.59
C GLN A 7 -27.78 -28.08 -8.95
N ASP A 8 -27.37 -27.18 -8.08
CA ASP A 8 -28.08 -25.92 -7.77
C ASP A 8 -26.96 -24.86 -7.72
N GLY A 9 -26.96 -23.81 -8.53
CA GLY A 9 -28.09 -22.91 -8.72
C GLY A 9 -27.81 -21.67 -7.87
N ALA A 10 -27.24 -20.65 -8.51
CA ALA A 10 -26.84 -19.36 -7.95
C ALA A 10 -27.68 -18.84 -6.75
N ARG A 11 -27.07 -18.80 -5.56
CA ARG A 11 -27.54 -17.99 -4.42
C ARG A 11 -26.38 -17.40 -3.62
N GLY A 12 -25.99 -16.18 -4.00
CA GLY A 12 -25.31 -15.19 -3.15
C GLY A 12 -23.89 -15.51 -2.68
N SER A 13 -22.91 -14.73 -3.12
CA SER A 13 -21.55 -14.73 -2.57
C SER A 13 -21.56 -14.23 -1.11
N LYS A 14 -21.92 -15.10 -0.17
CA LYS A 14 -21.65 -14.91 1.26
C LYS A 14 -20.14 -14.90 1.42
N GLY A 15 -19.58 -13.69 1.55
CA GLY A 15 -18.13 -13.47 1.51
C GLY A 15 -17.37 -14.41 2.44
N ARG A 16 -16.40 -15.10 1.83
CA ARG A 16 -15.51 -16.06 2.45
C ARG A 16 -14.76 -15.40 3.61
N PHE A 17 -14.76 -16.03 4.77
CA PHE A 17 -13.89 -15.63 5.88
C PHE A 17 -12.44 -15.98 5.54
N GLU A 18 -11.53 -15.07 5.84
CA GLU A 18 -10.09 -15.19 5.65
C GLU A 18 -9.43 -15.37 7.02
N VAL A 19 -8.49 -16.32 7.14
CA VAL A 19 -7.67 -16.49 8.34
C VAL A 19 -6.52 -15.48 8.23
N LEU A 20 -6.48 -14.50 9.13
CA LEU A 20 -5.45 -13.46 9.12
C LEU A 20 -4.13 -13.95 9.71
N GLY A 21 -4.19 -14.94 10.60
CA GLY A 21 -3.03 -15.55 11.21
C GLY A 21 -3.41 -16.45 12.38
N GLU A 22 -2.43 -17.24 12.79
CA GLU A 22 -2.52 -18.16 13.92
C GLU A 22 -1.34 -17.92 14.85
N TRP A 23 -1.55 -18.06 16.15
CA TRP A 23 -0.49 -17.92 17.14
C TRP A 23 -0.75 -18.83 18.34
N GLN A 24 0.33 -19.26 18.99
CA GLN A 24 0.24 -20.06 20.19
C GLN A 24 0.31 -19.16 21.43
N THR A 25 -0.53 -19.45 22.41
CA THR A 25 -0.44 -18.85 23.75
C THR A 25 0.69 -19.51 24.55
N THR A 26 1.10 -18.89 25.66
CA THR A 26 2.16 -19.41 26.53
C THR A 26 1.88 -20.81 27.09
N ASN A 27 0.61 -21.19 27.23
CA ASN A 27 0.18 -22.53 27.65
C ASN A 27 -0.01 -23.52 26.48
N GLY A 28 0.43 -23.17 25.27
CA GLY A 28 0.43 -24.06 24.11
C GLY A 28 -0.91 -24.15 23.36
N ASN A 29 -1.90 -23.32 23.69
CA ASN A 29 -3.16 -23.29 22.94
C ASN A 29 -2.97 -22.54 21.62
N LEU A 30 -3.51 -23.09 20.53
CA LEU A 30 -3.49 -22.42 19.24
C LEU A 30 -4.71 -21.49 19.11
N LEU A 31 -4.47 -20.23 18.84
CA LEU A 31 -5.49 -19.23 18.51
C LEU A 31 -5.40 -18.88 17.03
N SER A 32 -6.55 -18.60 16.42
CA SER A 32 -6.65 -18.07 15.05
C SER A 32 -7.55 -16.85 14.99
N LEU A 33 -7.18 -15.89 14.14
CA LEU A 33 -7.98 -14.70 13.88
C LEU A 33 -8.60 -14.81 12.48
N LYS A 34 -9.93 -14.72 12.40
CA LYS A 34 -10.68 -14.84 11.15
C LYS A 34 -11.48 -13.58 10.90
N ALA A 35 -11.28 -12.95 9.75
CA ALA A 35 -11.99 -11.71 9.39
C ALA A 35 -12.68 -11.84 8.04
N ARG A 36 -13.57 -10.90 7.76
CA ARG A 36 -14.13 -10.71 6.42
C ARG A 36 -13.79 -9.30 5.95
N ARG A 37 -13.48 -9.16 4.66
CA ARG A 37 -13.17 -7.85 4.09
C ARG A 37 -14.36 -6.90 4.25
N LYS A 38 -14.05 -5.63 4.53
CA LYS A 38 -14.98 -4.49 4.64
C LYS A 38 -16.01 -4.57 5.79
N THR A 39 -15.90 -5.52 6.71
CA THR A 39 -16.84 -5.60 7.86
C THR A 39 -16.35 -4.86 9.10
N GLY A 40 -15.06 -4.54 9.20
CA GLY A 40 -14.47 -3.99 10.43
C GLY A 40 -14.54 -4.96 11.61
N TYR A 41 -14.67 -6.26 11.33
CA TYR A 41 -14.91 -7.31 12.32
C TYR A 41 -13.99 -8.50 12.08
N ALA A 42 -13.33 -8.94 13.15
CA ALA A 42 -12.55 -10.17 13.20
C ALA A 42 -12.96 -11.03 14.39
N SER A 43 -13.10 -12.33 14.19
CA SER A 43 -13.45 -13.31 15.22
C SER A 43 -12.21 -14.07 15.68
N VAL A 44 -12.11 -14.27 17.00
CA VAL A 44 -10.99 -15.00 17.62
C VAL A 44 -11.45 -16.41 17.96
N TRP A 45 -10.68 -17.39 17.52
CA TRP A 45 -10.97 -18.80 17.69
C TRP A 45 -9.84 -19.49 18.43
N LEU A 46 -10.20 -20.44 19.29
CA LEU A 46 -9.30 -21.34 20.01
C LEU A 46 -9.43 -22.73 19.40
N ASP A 47 -8.32 -23.34 19.06
CA ASP A 47 -8.29 -24.79 18.84
C ASP A 47 -8.27 -25.47 20.21
N TYR A 48 -9.40 -26.07 20.57
CA TYR A 48 -9.55 -26.88 21.76
C TYR A 48 -9.67 -28.34 21.34
N GLN A 49 -8.57 -29.09 21.47
CA GLN A 49 -8.51 -30.53 21.16
C GLN A 49 -8.92 -30.87 19.71
N GLY A 50 -8.52 -30.04 18.75
CA GLY A 50 -8.86 -30.21 17.33
C GLY A 50 -10.21 -29.61 16.95
N GLN A 51 -10.91 -28.93 17.88
CA GLN A 51 -12.18 -28.26 17.63
C GLN A 51 -12.02 -26.75 17.75
N ALA A 52 -12.36 -26.03 16.69
CA ALA A 52 -12.32 -24.58 16.68
C ALA A 52 -13.53 -24.00 17.44
N VAL A 53 -13.27 -23.40 18.60
CA VAL A 53 -14.27 -22.73 19.43
C VAL A 53 -14.08 -21.23 19.32
N LYS A 54 -15.14 -20.47 19.04
CA LYS A 54 -15.07 -19.00 19.05
C LYS A 54 -15.00 -18.53 20.50
N ILE A 55 -14.03 -17.68 20.80
CA ILE A 55 -13.77 -17.21 22.18
C ILE A 55 -13.86 -15.70 22.33
N GLY A 56 -14.01 -14.97 21.22
CA GLY A 56 -14.04 -13.52 21.22
C GLY A 56 -14.08 -12.92 19.83
N TYR A 57 -13.95 -11.60 19.79
CA TYR A 57 -13.91 -10.83 18.56
C TYR A 57 -13.20 -9.48 18.76
N ALA A 58 -12.78 -8.88 17.66
CA ALA A 58 -12.21 -7.56 17.57
C ALA A 58 -12.99 -6.70 16.57
N LEU A 59 -13.19 -5.43 16.93
CA LEU A 59 -13.68 -4.38 16.04
C LEU A 59 -12.51 -3.52 15.61
N HIS A 60 -12.43 -3.20 14.32
CA HIS A 60 -11.34 -2.42 13.75
C HIS A 60 -11.81 -1.47 12.66
N ALA A 61 -11.04 -0.40 12.45
CA ALA A 61 -11.26 0.58 11.39
C ALA A 61 -9.95 0.72 10.59
N GLY A 62 -9.88 0.05 9.44
CA GLY A 62 -8.61 -0.17 8.76
C GLY A 62 -7.68 -1.03 9.63
N GLY A 63 -6.39 -0.73 9.62
CA GLY A 63 -5.36 -1.42 10.42
C GLY A 63 -5.40 -1.14 11.93
N VAL A 64 -6.38 -0.38 12.42
CA VAL A 64 -6.45 0.03 13.84
C VAL A 64 -7.56 -0.72 14.59
N VAL A 65 -7.18 -1.48 15.61
CA VAL A 65 -8.12 -2.16 16.52
C VAL A 65 -8.73 -1.16 17.50
N ARG A 66 -10.07 -1.07 17.47
CA ARG A 66 -10.86 -0.22 18.36
C ARG A 66 -11.22 -0.93 19.65
N GLU A 67 -11.61 -2.19 19.54
CA GLU A 67 -12.10 -2.96 20.67
C GLU A 67 -11.76 -4.44 20.49
N VAL A 68 -11.49 -5.12 21.60
CA VAL A 68 -11.42 -6.59 21.66
C VAL A 68 -12.32 -7.05 22.81
N ARG A 69 -13.28 -7.93 22.50
CA ARG A 69 -14.21 -8.53 23.45
C ARG A 69 -14.03 -10.03 23.48
N TRP A 70 -14.21 -10.60 24.66
CA TRP A 70 -14.07 -12.01 24.93
C TRP A 70 -15.43 -12.56 25.35
N GLU A 71 -15.76 -13.76 24.90
CA GLU A 71 -16.97 -14.49 25.28
C GLU A 71 -16.70 -15.28 26.58
N VAL A 72 -17.75 -15.67 27.29
CA VAL A 72 -17.61 -16.51 28.50
C VAL A 72 -17.15 -17.92 28.08
N PRO A 73 -16.21 -18.57 28.79
CA PRO A 73 -15.54 -18.12 30.02
C PRO A 73 -14.26 -17.29 29.80
N TRP A 74 -13.86 -17.04 28.55
CA TRP A 74 -12.60 -16.34 28.23
C TRP A 74 -12.59 -14.86 28.65
N ASN A 75 -13.75 -14.27 28.89
CA ASN A 75 -13.86 -12.96 29.53
C ASN A 75 -13.42 -12.93 31.01
N GLU A 76 -13.17 -14.07 31.66
CA GLU A 76 -12.66 -14.15 33.03
C GLU A 76 -11.13 -14.26 33.08
N GLN A 77 -10.47 -14.44 31.93
CA GLN A 77 -9.02 -14.51 31.83
C GLN A 77 -8.33 -13.25 32.39
N THR A 78 -7.09 -13.41 32.82
CA THR A 78 -6.31 -12.33 33.45
C THR A 78 -6.13 -11.14 32.51
N ARG A 79 -5.99 -9.94 33.07
CA ARG A 79 -5.72 -8.72 32.28
C ARG A 79 -4.43 -8.85 31.46
N ALA A 80 -3.40 -9.49 32.02
CA ALA A 80 -2.14 -9.73 31.34
C ALA A 80 -2.33 -10.61 30.10
N TRP A 81 -3.05 -11.73 30.24
CA TRP A 81 -3.35 -12.61 29.11
C TRP A 81 -4.12 -11.87 28.01
N LYS A 82 -5.19 -11.14 28.36
CA LYS A 82 -5.98 -10.36 27.41
C LYS A 82 -5.15 -9.27 26.72
N GLY A 83 -4.25 -8.63 27.49
CA GLY A 83 -3.31 -7.66 26.97
C GLY A 83 -2.41 -8.25 25.90
N GLN A 84 -1.78 -9.41 26.16
CA GLN A 84 -0.95 -10.11 25.18
C GLN A 84 -1.74 -10.47 23.92
N GLN A 85 -2.94 -11.06 24.06
CA GLN A 85 -3.75 -11.42 22.90
C GLN A 85 -4.16 -10.21 22.08
N ARG A 86 -4.49 -9.09 22.73
CA ARG A 86 -4.81 -7.84 22.05
C ARG A 86 -3.65 -7.32 21.19
N HIS A 87 -2.41 -7.44 21.66
CA HIS A 87 -1.25 -7.04 20.86
C HIS A 87 -1.10 -7.91 19.61
N HIS A 88 -1.23 -9.24 19.75
CA HIS A 88 -1.19 -10.15 18.59
C HIS A 88 -2.31 -9.84 17.58
N ILE A 89 -3.54 -9.66 18.06
CA ILE A 89 -4.69 -9.31 17.21
C ILE A 89 -4.45 -7.98 16.48
N ALA A 90 -3.91 -6.98 17.17
CA ALA A 90 -3.60 -5.69 16.57
C ALA A 90 -2.53 -5.79 15.48
N SER A 91 -1.47 -6.57 15.70
CA SER A 91 -0.43 -6.82 14.69
C SER A 91 -1.04 -7.46 13.45
N LEU A 92 -1.79 -8.56 13.59
CA LEU A 92 -2.38 -9.28 12.46
C LEU A 92 -3.34 -8.41 11.63
N ILE A 93 -4.12 -7.55 12.28
CA ILE A 93 -5.03 -6.62 11.58
C ILE A 93 -4.24 -5.51 10.88
N ALA A 94 -3.18 -4.99 11.51
CA ALA A 94 -2.30 -4.00 10.89
C ALA A 94 -1.61 -4.58 9.65
N ASP A 95 -1.03 -5.79 9.78
CA ASP A 95 -0.33 -6.49 8.71
C ASP A 95 -1.27 -6.80 7.54
N TRP A 96 -2.47 -7.32 7.81
CA TRP A 96 -3.47 -7.58 6.78
C TRP A 96 -3.88 -6.32 6.01
N HIS A 97 -3.99 -5.18 6.69
CA HIS A 97 -4.26 -3.90 6.03
C HIS A 97 -3.03 -3.34 5.31
N ALA A 98 -1.82 -3.60 5.81
CA ALA A 98 -0.56 -3.23 5.14
C ALA A 98 -0.34 -4.07 3.87
N GLU A 99 -0.74 -5.34 3.85
CA GLU A 99 -0.72 -6.20 2.65
C GLU A 99 -1.73 -5.74 1.60
N ILE A 100 -2.91 -5.26 2.02
CA ILE A 100 -3.85 -4.59 1.12
C ILE A 100 -3.27 -3.27 0.59
N GLN A 101 -2.43 -2.61 1.39
CA GLN A 101 -1.68 -1.41 0.99
C GLN A 101 -0.34 -1.72 0.31
N ARG A 102 0.07 -2.98 0.13
CA ARG A 102 1.20 -3.27 -0.75
C ARG A 102 0.77 -2.77 -2.13
N PRO A 103 1.51 -1.82 -2.74
CA PRO A 103 1.17 -1.39 -4.07
C PRO A 103 1.13 -2.64 -4.94
N VAL A 104 -0.04 -2.88 -5.54
CA VAL A 104 -0.17 -3.66 -6.77
C VAL A 104 1.07 -3.33 -7.59
N ARG A 105 1.89 -4.34 -7.94
CA ARG A 105 3.15 -4.17 -8.71
C ARG A 105 3.09 -2.84 -9.44
N PRO A 106 3.86 -1.83 -9.02
CA PRO A 106 3.58 -0.48 -9.46
C PRO A 106 3.57 -0.52 -10.98
N ALA A 107 2.51 0.04 -11.58
CA ALA A 107 2.37 0.01 -13.03
C ALA A 107 3.70 0.46 -13.62
N PRO A 108 4.20 -0.16 -14.71
CA PRO A 108 5.43 0.31 -15.31
C PRO A 108 5.31 1.83 -15.52
N LEU A 109 6.39 2.56 -15.26
CA LEU A 109 6.39 4.01 -15.49
C LEU A 109 5.87 4.28 -16.91
N PRO A 110 5.11 5.37 -17.12
CA PRO A 110 4.65 5.74 -18.46
C PRO A 110 5.81 5.73 -19.45
N THR A 111 5.58 5.18 -20.65
CA THR A 111 6.62 5.10 -21.69
C THR A 111 7.07 6.47 -22.19
N SER A 112 6.34 7.54 -21.85
CA SER A 112 6.74 8.92 -22.07
C SER A 112 7.93 9.35 -21.20
N VAL A 113 8.20 8.66 -20.08
CA VAL A 113 9.30 9.03 -19.18
C VAL A 113 10.64 8.75 -19.88
N ILE A 114 11.41 9.80 -20.11
CA ILE A 114 12.73 9.72 -20.77
C ILE A 114 13.88 9.52 -19.77
N GLY A 115 13.62 9.75 -18.47
CA GLY A 115 14.57 9.47 -17.41
C GLY A 115 14.00 9.73 -16.02
N ILE A 116 14.68 9.18 -15.02
CA ILE A 116 14.33 9.30 -13.61
C ILE A 116 15.57 9.63 -12.77
N PHE A 117 15.34 10.27 -11.63
CA PHE A 117 16.36 10.48 -10.60
C PHE A 117 15.72 10.52 -9.21
N ASP A 118 16.49 10.18 -8.18
CA ASP A 118 16.06 10.24 -6.78
C ASP A 118 16.73 11.43 -6.07
N LEU A 119 15.96 12.19 -5.31
CA LEU A 119 16.45 13.33 -4.54
C LEU A 119 15.65 13.54 -3.26
N ASP A 120 16.34 13.69 -2.12
CA ASP A 120 15.72 13.90 -0.79
C ASP A 120 14.66 12.84 -0.41
N GLY A 121 14.84 11.60 -0.87
CA GLY A 121 13.87 10.52 -0.65
C GLY A 121 12.63 10.56 -1.54
N PHE A 122 12.56 11.50 -2.50
CA PHE A 122 11.56 11.53 -3.55
C PHE A 122 12.14 11.02 -4.86
N ARG A 123 11.31 10.30 -5.62
CA ARG A 123 11.64 9.92 -6.99
C ARG A 123 11.02 10.92 -7.96
N PHE A 124 11.80 11.38 -8.92
CA PHE A 124 11.37 12.28 -9.98
C PHE A 124 11.50 11.62 -11.35
N ALA A 125 10.62 12.02 -12.26
CA ALA A 125 10.62 11.61 -13.66
C ALA A 125 10.57 12.85 -14.56
N VAL A 126 11.28 12.80 -15.67
CA VAL A 126 11.23 13.82 -16.73
C VAL A 126 10.42 13.27 -17.89
N GLU A 127 9.42 14.04 -18.32
CA GLU A 127 8.52 13.70 -19.42
C GLU A 127 8.62 14.77 -20.52
N PRO A 128 8.88 14.42 -21.79
CA PRO A 128 8.79 15.36 -22.88
C PRO A 128 7.33 15.72 -23.12
N THR A 129 7.09 16.91 -23.63
CA THR A 129 5.76 17.31 -24.10
C THR A 129 5.69 17.23 -25.62
N VAL A 130 4.56 17.66 -26.19
CA VAL A 130 4.40 17.77 -27.65
C VAL A 130 5.40 18.78 -28.24
N ALA A 131 5.79 19.81 -27.48
CA ALA A 131 6.81 20.75 -27.90
C ALA A 131 8.19 20.23 -27.48
N SER A 132 9.11 20.11 -28.44
CA SER A 132 10.46 19.56 -28.23
C SER A 132 11.32 20.38 -27.27
N GLU A 133 10.95 21.64 -27.04
CA GLU A 133 11.61 22.59 -26.14
C GLU A 133 10.99 22.62 -24.73
N HIS A 134 9.97 21.79 -24.48
CA HIS A 134 9.25 21.75 -23.22
C HIS A 134 9.17 20.32 -22.67
N ALA A 135 9.63 20.17 -21.43
CA ALA A 135 9.49 18.97 -20.63
C ALA A 135 8.82 19.27 -19.29
N VAL A 136 8.28 18.24 -18.65
CA VAL A 136 7.67 18.29 -17.33
C VAL A 136 8.49 17.47 -16.36
N LEU A 137 8.81 18.06 -15.22
CA LEU A 137 9.33 17.34 -14.06
C LEU A 137 8.15 16.90 -13.21
N SER A 138 8.05 15.60 -12.94
CA SER A 138 7.00 14.99 -12.14
C SER A 138 7.59 14.25 -10.94
N VAL A 139 6.93 14.30 -9.79
CA VAL A 139 7.19 13.36 -8.68
C VAL A 139 6.48 12.05 -8.97
N VAL A 140 7.19 10.94 -8.77
CA VAL A 140 6.67 9.59 -8.90
C VAL A 140 6.15 9.13 -7.54
N ASN A 141 4.87 8.78 -7.47
CA ASN A 141 4.28 8.22 -6.26
C ASN A 141 4.56 6.69 -6.14
N VAL A 142 4.13 6.08 -5.04
CA VAL A 142 4.34 4.64 -4.76
C VAL A 142 3.62 3.69 -5.74
N GLU A 143 2.67 4.21 -6.52
CA GLU A 143 1.93 3.49 -7.56
C GLU A 143 2.50 3.77 -8.97
N ASN A 144 3.68 4.42 -9.07
CA ASN A 144 4.28 4.94 -10.31
C ASN A 144 3.40 5.97 -11.07
N GLY A 145 2.45 6.59 -10.39
CA GLY A 145 1.71 7.75 -10.88
C GLY A 145 2.57 9.01 -10.85
N LEU A 146 2.42 9.85 -11.87
CA LEU A 146 3.20 11.06 -12.08
C LEU A 146 2.42 12.29 -11.63
N THR A 147 3.01 13.09 -10.74
CA THR A 147 2.45 14.36 -10.30
C THR A 147 3.37 15.50 -10.76
N PRO A 148 2.96 16.32 -11.73
CA PRO A 148 3.77 17.42 -12.24
C PRO A 148 4.13 18.44 -11.16
N VAL A 149 5.42 18.76 -11.04
CA VAL A 149 5.95 19.70 -10.04
C VAL A 149 6.61 20.92 -10.66
N ALA A 150 7.17 20.80 -11.87
CA ALA A 150 7.73 21.93 -12.59
C ALA A 150 7.65 21.74 -14.11
N ASP A 151 7.54 22.85 -14.81
CA ASP A 151 7.68 22.95 -16.26
C ASP A 151 9.12 23.38 -16.58
N LEU A 152 9.75 22.65 -17.49
CA LEU A 152 11.14 22.83 -17.90
C LEU A 152 11.15 23.29 -19.36
N LEU A 153 11.56 24.53 -19.59
CA LEU A 153 11.89 25.02 -20.93
C LEU A 153 13.36 24.77 -21.18
N HIS A 154 13.69 24.13 -22.30
CA HIS A 154 15.06 23.78 -22.63
C HIS A 154 15.35 23.89 -24.13
N ASP A 155 16.61 24.04 -24.45
CA ASP A 155 17.15 24.01 -25.81
C ASP A 155 18.24 22.94 -25.87
N GLU A 156 18.07 21.93 -26.73
CA GLU A 156 18.99 20.77 -26.85
C GLU A 156 19.40 20.14 -25.50
N GLY A 157 18.47 20.10 -24.56
CA GLY A 157 18.65 19.56 -23.21
C GLY A 157 19.24 20.50 -22.16
N ARG A 158 19.61 21.73 -22.54
CA ARG A 158 19.97 22.81 -21.61
C ARG A 158 18.72 23.57 -21.17
N ILE A 159 18.41 23.53 -19.88
CA ILE A 159 17.23 24.21 -19.35
C ILE A 159 17.46 25.73 -19.38
N CYS A 160 16.62 26.47 -20.10
CA CYS A 160 16.62 27.93 -20.11
C CYS A 160 15.59 28.50 -19.11
N GLY A 161 14.54 27.74 -18.78
CA GLY A 161 13.50 28.15 -17.84
C GLY A 161 13.01 26.99 -16.96
N LEU A 162 12.82 27.24 -15.67
CA LEU A 162 12.21 26.28 -14.75
C LEU A 162 11.11 26.99 -13.97
N VAL A 163 9.87 26.54 -14.15
CA VAL A 163 8.69 27.14 -13.51
C VAL A 163 8.03 26.09 -12.62
N THR A 164 8.08 26.30 -11.31
CA THR A 164 7.41 25.41 -10.35
C THR A 164 5.90 25.59 -10.40
N ARG A 165 5.16 24.48 -10.40
CA ARG A 165 3.69 24.47 -10.38
C ARG A 165 3.13 24.88 -9.01
N PRO A 166 1.84 25.30 -8.94
CA PRO A 166 1.17 25.55 -7.67
C PRO A 166 1.33 24.36 -6.71
N GLY A 167 1.63 24.63 -5.43
CA GLY A 167 1.99 23.62 -4.43
C GLY A 167 3.50 23.39 -4.28
N TRP A 168 4.31 23.78 -5.27
CA TRP A 168 5.77 23.59 -5.27
C TRP A 168 6.57 24.91 -5.31
N LYS A 169 5.88 26.06 -5.25
CA LYS A 169 6.50 27.39 -5.29
C LYS A 169 7.44 27.67 -4.11
N GLY A 170 7.20 27.04 -2.96
CA GLY A 170 8.04 27.15 -1.75
C GLY A 170 9.27 26.23 -1.76
N THR A 171 9.55 25.55 -2.87
CA THR A 171 10.70 24.63 -2.96
C THR A 171 12.02 25.39 -2.74
N PRO A 172 12.90 24.94 -1.82
CA PRO A 172 14.18 25.59 -1.58
C PRO A 172 15.03 25.72 -2.84
N ASP A 173 15.76 26.83 -2.98
CA ASP A 173 16.61 27.10 -4.15
C ASP A 173 17.64 26.02 -4.42
N GLU A 174 18.22 25.45 -3.38
CA GLU A 174 19.18 24.35 -3.49
C GLU A 174 18.57 23.13 -4.17
N ARG A 175 17.34 22.74 -3.78
CA ARG A 175 16.60 21.66 -4.41
C ARG A 175 16.27 21.99 -5.86
N ARG A 176 15.87 23.23 -6.17
CA ARG A 176 15.62 23.66 -7.56
C ARG A 176 16.86 23.58 -8.43
N ARG A 177 18.05 23.88 -7.88
CA ARG A 177 19.33 23.74 -8.59
C ARG A 177 19.65 22.28 -8.88
N GLN A 178 19.39 21.38 -7.94
CA GLN A 178 19.56 19.94 -8.15
C GLN A 178 18.57 19.40 -9.18
N TRP A 179 17.29 19.75 -9.08
CA TRP A 179 16.28 19.40 -10.10
C TRP A 179 16.73 19.79 -11.51
N ARG A 180 17.22 21.03 -11.66
CA ARG A 180 17.77 21.51 -12.93
C ARG A 180 18.93 20.64 -13.40
N ARG A 181 19.93 20.40 -12.56
CA ARG A 181 21.13 19.62 -12.94
C ARG A 181 20.77 18.20 -13.39
N GLU A 182 19.96 17.49 -12.61
CA GLU A 182 19.57 16.11 -12.93
C GLU A 182 18.69 16.06 -14.18
N SER A 183 17.76 17.00 -14.32
CA SER A 183 16.90 17.08 -15.51
C SER A 183 17.68 17.44 -16.78
N GLU A 184 18.64 18.37 -16.71
CA GLU A 184 19.52 18.69 -17.83
C GLU A 184 20.33 17.46 -18.28
N ALA A 185 20.83 16.66 -17.34
CA ALA A 185 21.57 15.43 -17.68
C ALA A 185 20.69 14.44 -18.47
N ILE A 186 19.45 14.23 -18.01
CA ILE A 186 18.47 13.36 -18.68
C ILE A 186 18.12 13.91 -20.07
N LEU A 187 17.79 15.20 -20.16
CA LEU A 187 17.38 15.82 -21.43
C LEU A 187 18.52 15.85 -22.45
N THR A 188 19.75 16.11 -22.01
CA THR A 188 20.95 16.08 -22.88
C THR A 188 21.18 14.67 -23.42
N GLN A 189 21.02 13.64 -22.57
CA GLN A 189 21.15 12.25 -23.01
C GLN A 189 20.05 11.86 -24.00
N ALA A 190 18.81 12.29 -23.78
CA ALA A 190 17.71 12.05 -24.71
C ALA A 190 17.96 12.72 -26.07
N ALA A 191 18.35 13.99 -26.08
CA ALA A 191 18.66 14.72 -27.32
C ALA A 191 19.80 14.08 -28.12
N ALA A 192 20.81 13.52 -27.44
CA ALA A 192 21.90 12.80 -28.11
C ALA A 192 21.47 11.47 -28.74
N ASN A 193 20.41 10.84 -28.23
CA ASN A 193 19.89 9.57 -28.74
C ASN A 193 18.89 9.77 -29.89
N ASP A 194 18.14 10.86 -29.89
CA ASP A 194 17.17 11.18 -30.96
C ASP A 194 17.83 11.67 -32.25
N GLY A 195 19.11 12.07 -32.20
CA GLY A 195 19.90 12.50 -33.37
C GLY A 195 20.60 11.37 -34.14
N ARG A 196 20.31 10.10 -33.87
CA ARG A 196 20.86 8.92 -34.55
C ARG A 196 19.79 8.17 -35.35
#